data_AF-A0A258GHZ8-F1
#
_entry.id   AF-A0A258GHZ8-F1
#
_cell.length_a   1.000
_cell.length_b   1.000
_cell.length_c   1.000
_cell.angle_alpha   90.00
_cell.angle_beta   90.00
_cell.angle_gamma   90.00
#
_symmetry.space_group_name_H-M   'P 1'
#
loop_
_entity.id
_entity.type
_entity.pdbx_description
1 polymer ?
#
loop_
_entity_poly.entity_id
_entity_poly.type
_entity_poly.pdbx_seq_one_letter_code
_entity_poly.pdbx_strand_id
1 'polypeptide(L)'
;MARWRGQCRRRNSSHRRFLEADAFTQDYMTWLGHHEFGATHRPFLFGARPAGDPMAMDYWLRLWLSVYGALEAVEEACPNVSFVPYEALSADPTVWTAVAARIGVPVAAAGELRPAPDKTPGAHDDELGQAAAALHARLSTKGFAALGLVKGKS
;
A
#
# COMPACT_ATOMS: atom_id res chain seq x y z
N MET A 1 -11.87 -4.45 5.03
CA MET A 1 -10.99 -3.66 5.92
C MET A 1 -10.04 -2.80 5.08
N ALA A 2 -9.48 -1.71 5.61
CA ALA A 2 -8.76 -0.70 4.81
C ALA A 2 -7.23 -0.76 5.02
N ARG A 3 -6.50 -1.31 4.05
CA ARG A 3 -5.05 -1.61 4.16
C ARG A 3 -4.18 -0.40 4.46
N TRP A 4 -4.64 0.80 4.13
CA TRP A 4 -3.91 2.05 4.37
C TRP A 4 -3.54 2.20 5.85
N ARG A 5 -4.40 1.74 6.78
CA ARG A 5 -4.18 1.84 8.24
C ARG A 5 -2.88 1.18 8.66
N GLY A 6 -2.72 -0.10 8.30
CA GLY A 6 -1.52 -0.87 8.63
C GLY A 6 -0.28 -0.42 7.85
N GLN A 7 -0.42 -0.01 6.60
CA GLN A 7 0.71 0.44 5.78
C GLN A 7 1.29 1.77 6.29
N CYS A 8 0.45 2.78 6.51
CA CYS A 8 0.90 4.08 7.01
C CYS A 8 1.52 3.95 8.41
N ARG A 9 0.89 3.16 9.30
CA ARG A 9 1.42 2.90 10.64
C ARG A 9 2.79 2.22 10.62
N ARG A 10 2.98 1.21 9.75
CA ARG A 10 4.27 0.52 9.61
C ARG A 10 5.35 1.50 9.15
N ARG A 11 5.07 2.32 8.13
CA ARG A 11 6.03 3.33 7.64
C ARG A 11 6.39 4.36 8.71
N ASN A 12 5.39 4.90 9.41
CA ASN A 12 5.62 5.84 10.52
C ASN A 12 6.47 5.22 11.64
N SER A 13 6.15 3.98 12.05
CA SER A 13 6.91 3.27 13.09
C SER A 13 8.34 2.97 12.65
N SER A 14 8.57 2.55 11.40
CA SER A 14 9.91 2.35 10.86
C SER A 14 10.69 3.66 10.81
N HIS A 15 10.07 4.75 10.35
CA HIS A 15 10.75 6.04 10.30
C HIS A 15 11.23 6.47 11.68
N ARG A 16 10.35 6.39 12.70
CA ARG A 16 10.73 6.72 14.10
C ARG A 16 11.90 5.87 14.59
N ARG A 17 11.91 4.57 14.27
CA ARG A 17 12.97 3.65 14.68
C ARG A 17 14.30 3.92 14.00
N PHE A 18 14.30 4.32 12.73
CA PHE A 18 15.51 4.50 11.92
C PHE A 18 15.92 5.99 11.76
N LEU A 19 15.30 6.89 12.54
CA LEU A 19 15.66 8.31 12.52
C LEU A 19 17.05 8.55 13.14
N GLU A 20 17.37 7.80 14.19
CA GLU A 20 18.64 7.89 14.93
C GLU A 20 19.52 6.66 14.71
N ALA A 21 19.39 6.02 13.55
CA ALA A 21 20.22 4.87 13.20
C ALA A 21 21.71 5.28 13.17
N ASP A 22 22.62 4.37 13.56
CA ASP A 22 24.06 4.65 13.47
C ASP A 22 24.54 4.84 12.01
N ALA A 23 25.73 5.41 11.86
CA ALA A 23 26.30 5.72 10.53
C ALA A 23 26.40 4.48 9.63
N PHE A 24 26.79 3.33 10.18
CA PHE A 24 26.86 2.07 9.44
C PHE A 24 25.48 1.68 8.88
N THR A 25 24.44 1.76 9.70
CA THR A 25 23.06 1.44 9.30
C THR A 25 22.55 2.42 8.25
N GLN A 26 22.85 3.71 8.39
CA GLN A 26 22.47 4.73 7.40
C GLN A 26 23.16 4.50 6.04
N ASP A 27 24.45 4.21 6.06
CA ASP A 27 25.23 3.92 4.85
C ASP A 27 24.74 2.62 4.19
N TYR A 28 24.49 1.59 4.99
CA TYR A 28 23.95 0.32 4.52
C TYR A 28 22.57 0.48 3.87
N MET A 29 21.64 1.20 4.51
CA MET A 29 20.30 1.47 3.95
C MET A 29 20.39 2.32 2.69
N THR A 30 21.31 3.29 2.65
CA THR A 30 21.57 4.12 1.47
C THR A 30 22.10 3.29 0.31
N TRP A 31 23.06 2.40 0.57
CA TRP A 31 23.63 1.52 -0.43
C TRP A 31 22.60 0.55 -1.01
N LEU A 32 21.66 0.05 -0.18
CA LEU A 32 20.52 -0.74 -0.64
C LEU A 32 19.42 0.08 -1.34
N GLY A 33 19.50 1.41 -1.30
CA GLY A 33 18.48 2.32 -1.85
C GLY A 33 17.19 2.39 -1.02
N HIS A 34 17.21 1.97 0.25
CA HIS A 34 16.06 2.01 1.15
C HIS A 34 15.81 3.41 1.73
N HIS A 35 15.41 4.34 0.86
CA HIS A 35 15.07 5.72 1.25
C HIS A 35 13.61 5.90 1.69
N GLU A 36 12.87 4.82 1.92
CA GLU A 36 11.43 4.89 2.19
C GLU A 36 11.09 5.42 3.59
N PHE A 37 12.05 5.48 4.52
CA PHE A 37 11.88 5.95 5.90
C PHE A 37 13.25 6.28 6.56
N GLY A 38 13.23 6.81 7.79
CA GLY A 38 14.44 7.07 8.59
C GLY A 38 15.18 8.34 8.19
N ALA A 39 16.42 8.48 8.67
CA ALA A 39 17.25 9.67 8.44
C ALA A 39 17.46 10.02 6.96
N THR A 40 17.49 9.00 6.09
CA THR A 40 17.73 9.16 4.65
C THR A 40 16.44 9.16 3.83
N HIS A 41 15.29 9.48 4.46
CA HIS A 41 13.98 9.41 3.84
C HIS A 41 13.85 10.32 2.59
N ARG A 42 13.59 9.71 1.43
CA ARG A 42 13.27 10.35 0.16
C ARG A 42 11.97 9.74 -0.37
N PRO A 43 10.81 10.40 -0.20
CA PRO A 43 9.54 9.87 -0.68
C PRO A 43 9.49 9.86 -2.21
N PHE A 44 8.75 8.91 -2.79
CA PHE A 44 8.36 9.00 -4.19
C PHE A 44 7.41 10.18 -4.39
N LEU A 45 7.71 11.02 -5.38
CA LEU A 45 6.95 12.23 -5.66
C LEU A 45 6.12 12.02 -6.93
N PHE A 46 4.80 11.89 -6.75
CA PHE A 46 3.84 11.83 -7.85
C PHE A 46 3.03 13.14 -7.91
N GLY A 47 3.76 14.25 -7.96
CA GLY A 47 3.24 15.61 -7.80
C GLY A 47 4.06 16.39 -6.78
N ALA A 48 3.39 17.29 -6.04
CA ALA A 48 4.02 18.05 -4.97
C ALA A 48 4.46 17.13 -3.82
N ARG A 49 5.56 17.51 -3.14
CA ARG A 49 5.99 16.83 -1.91
C ARG A 49 4.86 16.89 -0.87
N PRO A 50 4.55 15.77 -0.19
CA PRO A 50 3.58 15.79 0.90
C PRO A 50 4.00 16.82 1.95
N ALA A 51 3.10 17.73 2.28
CA ALA A 51 3.30 18.69 3.35
C ALA A 51 3.22 18.00 4.73
N GLY A 52 3.87 18.60 5.72
CA GLY A 52 3.83 18.17 7.12
C GLY A 52 5.07 17.41 7.59
N ASP A 53 4.99 16.92 8.83
CA ASP A 53 6.07 16.24 9.52
C ASP A 53 6.05 14.72 9.26
N PRO A 54 7.14 14.10 8.75
CA PRO A 54 7.27 12.65 8.63
C PRO A 54 7.11 11.86 9.94
N MET A 55 7.14 12.52 11.10
CA MET A 55 6.77 11.93 12.39
C MET A 55 5.27 11.83 12.64
N ALA A 56 4.47 12.64 11.96
CA ALA A 56 3.02 12.58 12.03
C ALA A 56 2.46 11.51 11.08
N MET A 57 1.32 10.90 11.46
CA MET A 57 0.62 9.93 10.60
C MET A 57 0.10 10.58 9.32
N ASP A 58 -0.31 11.85 9.40
CA ASP A 58 -0.89 12.61 8.29
C ASP A 58 0.05 12.71 7.08
N TYR A 59 1.36 12.86 7.33
CA TYR A 59 2.36 12.84 6.27
C TYR A 59 2.31 11.54 5.47
N TRP A 60 2.24 10.40 6.16
CA TRP A 60 2.17 9.08 5.53
C TRP A 60 0.85 8.85 4.81
N LEU A 61 -0.24 9.39 5.33
CA LEU A 61 -1.54 9.37 4.66
C LEU A 61 -1.53 10.18 3.36
N ARG A 62 -1.00 11.40 3.39
CA ARG A 62 -0.85 12.23 2.17
C ARG A 62 0.04 11.56 1.14
N LEU A 63 1.16 10.97 1.58
CA LEU A 63 2.04 10.20 0.71
C LEU A 63 1.31 8.97 0.13
N TRP A 64 0.56 8.23 0.95
CA TRP A 64 -0.21 7.06 0.51
C TRP A 64 -1.26 7.45 -0.54
N LEU A 65 -2.01 8.54 -0.30
CA LEU A 65 -2.98 9.09 -1.23
C LEU A 65 -2.33 9.51 -2.56
N SER A 66 -1.19 10.22 -2.50
CA SER A 66 -0.46 10.65 -3.71
C SER A 66 0.01 9.46 -4.54
N VAL A 67 0.62 8.44 -3.90
CA VAL A 67 1.11 7.25 -4.60
C VAL A 67 -0.04 6.46 -5.22
N TYR A 68 -1.06 6.13 -4.44
CA TYR A 68 -2.15 5.29 -4.93
C TYR A 68 -3.07 6.02 -5.91
N GLY A 69 -3.21 7.35 -5.79
CA GLY A 69 -3.89 8.16 -6.81
C GLY A 69 -3.13 8.17 -8.14
N ALA A 70 -1.80 8.24 -8.11
CA ALA A 70 -0.99 8.15 -9.32
C ALA A 70 -1.06 6.76 -9.96
N LEU A 71 -1.04 5.70 -9.15
CA LEU A 71 -1.22 4.33 -9.65
C LEU A 71 -2.63 4.10 -10.22
N GLU A 72 -3.65 4.75 -9.67
CA GLU A 72 -5.02 4.74 -10.24
C GLU A 72 -5.02 5.30 -11.66
N ALA A 73 -4.35 6.44 -11.89
CA ALA A 73 -4.22 7.04 -13.22
C ALA A 73 -3.43 6.15 -14.19
N VAL A 74 -2.39 5.44 -13.71
CA VAL A 74 -1.63 4.48 -14.53
C VAL A 74 -2.52 3.30 -14.93
N GLU A 75 -3.29 2.73 -14.01
CA GLU A 75 -4.24 1.65 -14.32
C GLU A 75 -5.27 2.09 -15.37
N GLU A 76 -5.75 3.33 -15.30
CA GLU A 76 -6.69 3.88 -16.28
C GLU A 76 -6.08 4.06 -17.67
N ALA A 77 -4.80 4.43 -17.75
CA ALA A 77 -4.09 4.60 -19.00
C ALA A 77 -3.57 3.28 -19.61
N CYS A 78 -3.34 2.26 -18.78
CA CYS A 78 -2.66 1.03 -19.16
C CYS A 78 -3.55 -0.22 -18.91
N PRO A 79 -4.19 -0.80 -19.94
CA PRO A 79 -5.15 -1.90 -19.77
C PRO A 79 -4.54 -3.21 -19.24
N ASN A 80 -3.22 -3.36 -19.34
CA ASN A 80 -2.46 -4.49 -18.83
C ASN A 80 -2.05 -4.33 -17.35
N VAL A 81 -2.33 -3.18 -16.73
CA VAL A 81 -2.10 -2.93 -15.31
C VAL A 81 -3.43 -3.07 -14.58
N SER A 82 -3.44 -3.72 -13.43
CA SER A 82 -4.65 -3.88 -12.61
C SER A 82 -4.30 -4.02 -11.14
N PHE A 83 -5.12 -3.45 -10.26
CA PHE A 83 -4.97 -3.70 -8.83
C PHE A 83 -5.41 -5.12 -8.46
N VAL A 84 -4.71 -5.72 -7.49
CA VAL A 84 -5.11 -6.99 -6.87
C VAL A 84 -5.42 -6.73 -5.39
N PRO A 85 -6.66 -6.94 -4.92
CA PRO A 85 -7.03 -6.75 -3.52
C PRO A 85 -6.32 -7.79 -2.63
N TYR A 86 -5.27 -7.37 -1.94
CA TYR A 86 -4.42 -8.29 -1.17
C TYR A 86 -5.15 -9.04 -0.06
N GLU A 87 -6.08 -8.38 0.63
CA GLU A 87 -6.88 -8.99 1.71
C GLU A 87 -7.61 -10.23 1.18
N ALA A 88 -8.28 -10.08 0.05
CA ALA A 88 -9.01 -11.15 -0.59
C ALA A 88 -8.06 -12.19 -1.19
N LEU A 89 -6.99 -11.75 -1.85
CA LEU A 89 -5.95 -12.63 -2.39
C LEU A 89 -5.36 -13.57 -1.33
N SER A 90 -5.16 -13.08 -0.11
CA SER A 90 -4.58 -13.84 1.01
C SER A 90 -5.57 -14.72 1.78
N ALA A 91 -6.88 -14.50 1.61
CA ALA A 91 -7.93 -15.15 2.40
C ALA A 91 -8.85 -16.05 1.57
N ASP A 92 -8.93 -15.81 0.25
CA ASP A 92 -9.82 -16.51 -0.67
C ASP A 92 -9.01 -17.08 -1.85
N PRO A 93 -8.85 -18.41 -1.94
CA PRO A 93 -8.14 -19.06 -3.04
C PRO A 93 -8.71 -18.74 -4.42
N THR A 94 -9.99 -18.38 -4.53
CA THR A 94 -10.62 -18.03 -5.82
C THR A 94 -10.00 -16.78 -6.44
N VAL A 95 -9.55 -15.84 -5.59
CA VAL A 95 -8.88 -14.61 -6.05
C VAL A 95 -7.53 -14.93 -6.68
N TRP A 96 -6.77 -15.85 -6.08
CA TRP A 96 -5.52 -16.31 -6.69
C TRP A 96 -5.77 -17.05 -8.00
N THR A 97 -6.78 -17.93 -8.07
CA THR A 97 -7.16 -18.61 -9.31
C THR A 97 -7.48 -17.61 -10.43
N ALA A 98 -8.22 -16.54 -10.12
CA ALA A 98 -8.52 -15.48 -11.08
C ALA A 98 -7.27 -14.71 -11.53
N VAL A 99 -6.36 -14.40 -10.60
CA VAL A 99 -5.07 -13.76 -10.92
C VAL A 99 -4.24 -14.66 -11.83
N ALA A 100 -4.09 -15.94 -11.49
CA ALA A 100 -3.30 -16.90 -12.25
C ALA A 100 -3.84 -17.06 -13.69
N ALA A 101 -5.16 -17.16 -13.84
CA ALA A 101 -5.81 -17.19 -15.14
C ALA A 101 -5.55 -15.90 -15.95
N ARG A 102 -5.62 -14.74 -15.31
CA ARG A 102 -5.37 -13.43 -15.96
C ARG A 102 -3.93 -13.27 -16.46
N ILE A 103 -2.95 -13.75 -15.71
CA ILE A 103 -1.53 -13.64 -16.10
C ILE A 103 -1.02 -14.86 -16.89
N GLY A 104 -1.87 -15.85 -17.16
CA GLY A 104 -1.54 -17.01 -17.98
C GLY A 104 -0.60 -18.03 -17.31
N VAL A 105 -0.64 -18.14 -15.98
CA VAL A 105 0.17 -19.12 -15.24
C VAL A 105 -0.69 -20.29 -14.73
N PRO A 106 -0.12 -21.51 -14.58
CA PRO A 106 -0.83 -22.63 -13.98
C PRO A 106 -1.29 -22.31 -12.55
N VAL A 107 -2.51 -22.73 -12.21
CA VAL A 107 -3.06 -22.55 -10.86
C VAL A 107 -2.35 -23.53 -9.91
N ALA A 108 -1.57 -23.00 -8.99
CA ALA A 108 -1.00 -23.72 -7.85
C ALA A 108 -1.60 -23.23 -6.53
N ALA A 109 -1.41 -23.94 -5.43
CA ALA A 109 -1.86 -23.45 -4.13
C ALA A 109 -1.05 -22.20 -3.71
N ALA A 110 -1.74 -21.13 -3.32
CA ALA A 110 -1.13 -19.90 -2.82
C ALA A 110 -0.65 -20.00 -1.36
N GLY A 111 0.09 -21.07 -1.02
CA GLY A 111 0.46 -21.41 0.36
C GLY A 111 1.35 -20.41 1.09
N GLU A 112 2.02 -19.53 0.34
CA GLU A 112 2.90 -18.47 0.88
C GLU A 112 2.14 -17.20 1.28
N LEU A 113 0.91 -17.02 0.78
CA LEU A 113 0.12 -15.83 1.06
C LEU A 113 -0.50 -15.94 2.45
N ARG A 114 -0.21 -14.95 3.30
CA ARG A 114 -0.71 -14.89 4.67
C ARG A 114 -1.59 -13.65 4.84
N PRO A 115 -2.78 -13.78 5.45
CA PRO A 115 -3.56 -12.62 5.84
C PRO A 115 -2.72 -11.68 6.71
N ALA A 116 -2.73 -10.40 6.35
CA ALA A 116 -2.08 -9.38 7.17
C ALA A 116 -3.04 -8.95 8.29
N PRO A 117 -2.59 -8.89 9.56
CA PRO A 117 -3.43 -8.39 10.63
C PRO A 117 -3.73 -6.91 10.41
N ASP A 118 -4.96 -6.51 10.72
CA ASP A 118 -5.31 -5.09 10.79
C ASP A 118 -4.54 -4.42 11.92
N LYS A 119 -4.17 -3.16 11.72
CA LYS A 119 -3.49 -2.37 12.74
C LYS A 119 -4.22 -1.05 12.89
N THR A 120 -4.58 -0.74 14.13
CA THR A 120 -5.13 0.58 14.48
C THR A 120 -4.12 1.66 14.08
N PRO A 121 -4.50 2.59 13.18
CA PRO A 121 -3.60 3.69 12.81
C PRO A 121 -3.33 4.58 14.03
N GLY A 122 -2.23 5.32 14.01
CA GLY A 122 -1.99 6.38 14.99
C GLY A 122 -2.99 7.53 14.83
N ALA A 123 -2.93 8.52 15.72
CA ALA A 123 -3.73 9.74 15.58
C ALA A 123 -3.46 10.41 14.22
N HIS A 124 -4.52 10.81 13.54
CA HIS A 124 -4.50 11.42 12.22
C HIS A 124 -5.74 12.29 12.02
N ASP A 125 -5.68 13.15 11.01
CA ASP A 125 -6.81 13.93 10.53
C ASP A 125 -7.92 13.03 9.94
N ASP A 126 -9.16 13.28 10.35
CA ASP A 126 -10.31 12.47 9.97
C ASP A 126 -10.62 12.54 8.46
N GLU A 127 -10.46 13.70 7.83
CA GLU A 127 -10.70 13.87 6.39
C GLU A 127 -9.67 13.06 5.58
N LEU A 128 -8.40 13.08 5.98
CA LEU A 128 -7.36 12.23 5.38
C LEU A 128 -7.68 10.74 5.54
N GLY A 129 -8.14 10.33 6.72
CA GLY A 129 -8.54 8.95 6.98
C GLY A 129 -9.71 8.49 6.10
N GLN A 130 -10.72 9.34 5.94
CA GLN A 130 -11.88 9.09 5.06
C GLN A 130 -11.46 9.03 3.59
N ALA A 131 -10.64 9.97 3.12
CA ALA A 131 -10.12 9.98 1.76
C ALA A 131 -9.33 8.69 1.45
N ALA A 132 -8.47 8.25 2.37
CA ALA A 132 -7.70 7.02 2.20
C ALA A 132 -8.61 5.77 2.18
N ALA A 133 -9.65 5.75 3.01
CA ALA A 133 -10.64 4.68 3.01
C ALA A 133 -11.43 4.63 1.69
N ALA A 134 -11.86 5.78 1.18
CA ALA A 134 -12.60 5.89 -0.08
C ALA A 134 -11.75 5.45 -1.28
N LEU A 135 -10.51 5.94 -1.38
CA LEU A 135 -9.58 5.52 -2.44
C LEU A 135 -9.31 4.02 -2.36
N HIS A 136 -9.00 3.49 -1.18
CA HIS A 136 -8.80 2.04 -0.99
C HIS A 136 -10.02 1.22 -1.42
N ALA A 137 -11.23 1.65 -1.05
CA ALA A 137 -12.46 0.98 -1.43
C ALA A 137 -12.65 0.96 -2.95
N ARG A 138 -12.40 2.10 -3.61
CA ARG A 138 -12.49 2.24 -5.07
C ARG A 138 -11.49 1.33 -5.79
N LEU A 139 -10.22 1.36 -5.41
CA LEU A 139 -9.18 0.50 -5.99
C LEU A 139 -9.46 -0.99 -5.78
N SER A 140 -9.96 -1.35 -4.59
CA SER A 140 -10.40 -2.72 -4.32
C SER A 140 -11.54 -3.14 -5.26
N THR A 141 -12.55 -2.30 -5.47
CA THR A 141 -13.64 -2.57 -6.39
C THR A 141 -13.15 -2.73 -7.84
N LYS A 142 -12.26 -1.83 -8.31
CA LYS A 142 -11.64 -1.94 -9.64
C LYS A 142 -10.89 -3.27 -9.80
N GLY A 143 -10.10 -3.66 -8.80
CA GLY A 143 -9.36 -4.91 -8.81
C GLY A 143 -10.24 -6.16 -8.86
N PHE A 144 -11.34 -6.20 -8.08
CA PHE A 144 -12.32 -7.29 -8.19
C PHE A 144 -12.96 -7.36 -9.58
N ALA A 145 -13.36 -6.22 -10.14
CA ALA A 145 -13.95 -6.15 -11.48
C ALA A 145 -12.96 -6.63 -12.57
N ALA A 146 -11.68 -6.23 -12.47
CA ALA A 146 -10.63 -6.67 -13.40
C ALA A 146 -10.34 -8.18 -13.36
N LEU A 147 -10.67 -8.83 -12.24
CA LEU A 147 -10.57 -10.27 -12.05
C LEU A 147 -11.89 -11.02 -12.36
N GLY A 148 -12.94 -10.32 -12.78
CA GLY A 148 -14.26 -10.92 -13.03
C GLY A 148 -14.95 -11.42 -11.77
N LEU A 149 -14.57 -10.88 -10.61
CA LEU A 149 -15.08 -11.29 -9.29
C LEU A 149 -15.99 -10.20 -8.72
N VAL A 150 -16.96 -10.62 -7.91
CA VAL A 150 -17.77 -9.68 -7.11
C VAL A 150 -17.15 -9.59 -5.73
N LYS A 151 -16.96 -8.38 -5.23
CA LYS A 151 -16.50 -8.16 -3.85
C LYS A 151 -17.51 -8.77 -2.88
N GLY A 152 -17.13 -9.85 -2.22
CA GLY A 152 -17.94 -10.47 -1.17
C GLY A 152 -18.28 -9.45 -0.09
N LYS A 153 -19.50 -9.50 0.45
CA LYS A 153 -19.86 -8.77 1.67
C LYS A 153 -19.04 -9.36 2.80
N SER A 154 -18.02 -8.63 3.25
CA SER A 154 -17.28 -8.92 4.47
C SER A 154 -17.89 -8.17 5.64
#